data_AF-A0A7V3SKQ5-F1
#
_entry.id   AF-A0A7V3SKQ5-F1
#
_cell.length_a   1.000
_cell.length_b   1.000
_cell.length_c   1.000
_cell.angle_alpha   90.00
_cell.angle_beta   90.00
_cell.angle_gamma   90.00
#
_symmetry.space_group_name_H-M   'P 1'
#
loop_
_entity.id
_entity.type
_entity.pdbx_description
1 polymer ?
#
loop_
_entity_poly.entity_id
_entity_poly.type
_entity_poly.pdbx_seq_one_letter_code
_entity_poly.pdbx_strand_id
1 'polypeptide(L)'
;MYNLIEDYLDRLCVPLVRRLSYHERQRIRQEVRDHLLERVDELKSQGVSDDEAVAVAIKQFGSPEWVGTLLLEKHTQRPAMTWWRGLVLAGLTLVTAFLLTVPLAQPFAPPRAVMLQAVDAMMWTLGDLPPNLPEAQQLQRTLLQSRLPWGWSMGMPPIGWKWQQADPPLRAVEELVVQRYGQWLGKRLREDWLQTRPVEDYFGNLRFAVPRRTYPVSICGEIGCQGFPRPFGTHAVDDAVLKLALPLLALATLAGWLTRRLRWAVGASVVAVALSFPATLLLTYRISSAEPARSYEQLPLTQAVRFMEDIAAQKATLIGKAKPILSTSEAGLASDGERAQRILQLGQLYRHYAKQYIAAWQQWNDASVLQKLWWTFSYHVLPTWWSIPAGLLATLIGGGLGVIARVWGWRMRHYLIYRFA
;
A
#
# COMPACT_ATOMS: atom_id res chain seq x y z
N MET A 1 -2.05 -65.90 33.46
CA MET A 1 -2.71 -64.59 33.63
C MET A 1 -1.77 -63.37 33.54
N TYR A 2 -0.82 -63.15 34.47
CA TYR A 2 0.05 -61.95 34.49
C TYR A 2 0.85 -61.67 33.21
N ASN A 3 1.22 -62.71 32.46
CA ASN A 3 2.06 -62.57 31.25
C ASN A 3 1.37 -61.82 30.09
N LEU A 4 0.03 -61.87 29.96
CA LEU A 4 -0.67 -61.21 28.85
C LEU A 4 -0.77 -59.69 29.03
N ILE A 5 -0.96 -59.23 30.27
CA ILE A 5 -1.01 -57.81 30.60
C ILE A 5 0.38 -57.19 30.41
N GLU A 6 1.44 -57.87 30.85
CA GLU A 6 2.80 -57.35 30.68
C GLU A 6 3.22 -57.28 29.20
N ASP A 7 2.88 -58.27 28.37
CA ASP A 7 3.12 -58.21 26.92
C ASP A 7 2.35 -57.04 26.26
N TYR A 8 1.10 -56.81 26.68
CA TYR A 8 0.32 -55.66 26.21
C TYR A 8 1.00 -54.32 26.57
N LEU A 9 1.43 -54.17 27.82
CA LEU A 9 2.10 -52.97 28.31
C LEU A 9 3.46 -52.74 27.65
N ASP A 10 4.22 -53.81 27.35
CA ASP A 10 5.48 -53.74 26.61
C ASP A 10 5.26 -53.17 25.22
N ARG A 11 4.27 -53.71 24.48
CA ARG A 11 3.92 -53.23 23.13
C ARG A 11 3.40 -51.79 23.14
N LEU A 12 2.62 -51.42 24.16
CA LEU A 12 2.12 -50.06 24.34
C LEU A 12 3.24 -49.04 24.57
N CYS A 13 4.31 -49.46 25.24
CA CYS A 13 5.46 -48.59 25.54
C CYS A 13 6.38 -48.37 24.33
N VAL A 14 6.37 -49.25 23.32
CA VAL A 14 7.24 -49.15 22.12
C VAL A 14 7.23 -47.75 21.47
N PRO A 15 6.06 -47.15 21.11
CA PRO A 15 6.04 -45.82 20.51
C PRO A 15 6.56 -44.70 21.44
N LEU A 16 6.63 -44.95 22.75
CA LEU A 16 7.01 -43.95 23.76
C LEU A 16 8.53 -43.87 23.99
N VAL A 17 9.28 -44.97 23.76
CA VAL A 17 10.70 -45.15 24.17
C VAL A 17 11.63 -44.01 23.77
N ARG A 18 11.42 -43.40 22.61
CA ARG A 18 12.29 -42.34 22.08
C ARG A 18 11.79 -40.91 22.33
N ARG A 19 10.59 -40.74 22.84
CA ARG A 19 9.92 -39.41 22.88
C ARG A 19 9.59 -38.93 24.28
N LEU A 20 9.41 -39.84 25.22
CA LEU A 20 9.14 -39.53 26.63
C LEU A 20 10.30 -39.99 27.49
N SER A 21 10.53 -39.34 28.62
CA SER A 21 11.54 -39.76 29.58
C SER A 21 11.19 -41.14 30.17
N TYR A 22 12.19 -41.88 30.66
CA TYR A 22 11.96 -43.18 31.28
C TYR A 22 10.91 -43.11 32.41
N HIS A 23 10.98 -42.07 33.25
CA HIS A 23 10.02 -41.86 34.35
C HIS A 23 8.59 -41.62 33.86
N GLU A 24 8.40 -40.81 32.82
CA GLU A 24 7.06 -40.61 32.24
C GLU A 24 6.51 -41.89 31.61
N ARG A 25 7.36 -42.67 30.93
CA ARG A 25 6.94 -43.97 30.39
C ARG A 25 6.52 -44.94 31.48
N GLN A 26 7.27 -45.01 32.58
CA GLN A 26 6.90 -45.86 33.71
C GLN A 26 5.61 -45.41 34.38
N ARG A 27 5.41 -44.10 34.52
CA ARG A 27 4.14 -43.55 35.02
C ARG A 27 2.96 -43.94 34.12
N ILE A 28 3.09 -43.75 32.81
CA ILE A 28 2.04 -44.13 31.84
C ILE A 28 1.80 -45.64 31.87
N ARG A 29 2.87 -46.45 31.94
CA ARG A 29 2.77 -47.91 32.05
C ARG A 29 1.97 -48.31 33.29
N GLN A 30 2.26 -47.70 34.43
CA GLN A 30 1.56 -47.99 35.68
C GLN A 30 0.09 -47.55 35.62
N GLU A 31 -0.20 -46.36 35.12
CA GLU A 31 -1.58 -45.86 34.95
C GLU A 31 -2.42 -46.79 34.07
N VAL A 32 -1.88 -47.25 32.94
CA VAL A 32 -2.59 -48.19 32.05
C VAL A 32 -2.70 -49.58 32.68
N ARG A 33 -1.69 -50.03 33.44
CA ARG A 33 -1.75 -51.28 34.20
C ARG A 33 -2.90 -51.24 35.20
N ASP A 34 -3.00 -50.18 35.98
CA ASP A 34 -4.01 -50.02 37.03
C ASP A 34 -5.43 -50.07 36.42
N HIS A 35 -5.66 -49.34 35.32
CA HIS A 35 -6.95 -49.38 34.63
C HIS A 35 -7.28 -50.75 33.98
N LEU A 36 -6.27 -51.47 33.49
CA LEU A 36 -6.48 -52.84 32.99
C LEU A 36 -6.89 -53.79 34.11
N LEU A 37 -6.21 -53.72 35.27
CA LEU A 37 -6.52 -54.55 36.43
C LEU A 37 -7.89 -54.22 37.01
N GLU A 38 -8.23 -52.94 37.15
CA GLU A 38 -9.56 -52.48 37.54
C GLU A 38 -10.63 -53.10 36.64
N ARG A 39 -10.41 -53.09 35.32
CA ARG A 39 -11.35 -53.67 34.36
C ARG A 39 -11.46 -55.20 34.45
N VAL A 40 -10.36 -55.88 34.76
CA VAL A 40 -10.36 -57.34 34.98
C VAL A 40 -11.17 -57.69 36.22
N ASP A 41 -11.00 -56.95 37.32
CA ASP A 41 -11.73 -57.18 38.57
C ASP A 41 -13.23 -56.93 38.40
N GLU A 42 -13.62 -55.90 37.63
CA GLU A 42 -15.02 -55.68 37.25
C GLU A 42 -15.62 -56.88 36.49
N LEU A 43 -14.90 -57.43 35.51
CA LEU A 43 -15.36 -58.59 34.73
C LEU A 43 -15.46 -59.85 35.59
N LYS A 44 -14.52 -60.06 36.51
CA LYS A 44 -14.57 -61.17 37.47
C LYS A 44 -15.78 -61.07 38.39
N SER A 45 -16.11 -59.87 38.86
CA SER A 45 -17.30 -59.63 39.69
C SER A 45 -18.61 -59.96 38.95
N GLN A 46 -18.60 -59.95 37.62
CA GLN A 46 -19.71 -60.34 36.75
C GLN A 46 -19.76 -61.85 36.47
N GLY A 47 -18.88 -62.64 37.10
CA GLY A 47 -18.83 -64.09 36.95
C GLY A 47 -18.00 -64.57 35.75
N VAL A 48 -17.25 -63.69 35.09
CA VAL A 48 -16.31 -64.08 34.01
C VAL A 48 -15.09 -64.75 34.64
N SER A 49 -14.61 -65.84 34.02
CA SER A 49 -13.41 -66.53 34.49
C SER A 49 -12.16 -65.64 34.39
N ASP A 50 -11.17 -65.87 35.25
CA ASP A 50 -9.95 -65.05 35.35
C ASP A 50 -9.23 -64.85 33.99
N ASP A 51 -9.03 -65.94 33.24
CA ASP A 51 -8.33 -65.87 31.96
C ASP A 51 -9.17 -65.17 30.87
N GLU A 52 -10.49 -65.37 30.88
CA GLU A 52 -11.42 -64.72 29.96
C GLU A 52 -11.55 -63.22 30.27
N ALA A 53 -11.57 -62.85 31.55
CA ALA A 53 -11.63 -61.46 31.99
C ALA A 53 -10.42 -60.64 31.49
N VAL A 54 -9.21 -61.21 31.54
CA VAL A 54 -8.01 -60.57 30.98
C VAL A 54 -8.10 -60.38 29.46
N ALA A 55 -8.51 -61.42 28.74
CA ALA A 55 -8.65 -61.34 27.29
C ALA A 55 -9.69 -60.30 26.86
N VAL A 56 -10.82 -60.22 27.57
CA VAL A 56 -11.89 -59.25 27.32
C VAL A 56 -11.44 -57.83 27.68
N ALA A 57 -10.73 -57.63 28.79
CA ALA A 57 -10.20 -56.32 29.18
C ALA A 57 -9.20 -55.77 28.14
N ILE A 58 -8.23 -56.58 27.70
CA ILE A 58 -7.27 -56.20 26.65
C ILE A 58 -8.00 -55.86 25.34
N LYS A 59 -8.98 -56.67 24.95
CA LYS A 59 -9.77 -56.44 23.73
C LYS A 59 -10.55 -55.12 23.79
N GLN A 60 -11.04 -54.71 24.96
CA GLN A 60 -11.77 -53.45 25.15
C GLN A 60 -10.85 -52.22 25.09
N PHE A 61 -9.60 -52.34 25.54
CA PHE A 61 -8.61 -51.25 25.42
C PHE A 61 -8.13 -51.03 23.97
N GLY A 62 -8.18 -52.06 23.13
CA GLY A 62 -7.82 -51.97 21.71
C GLY A 62 -6.37 -52.41 21.45
N SER A 63 -5.81 -52.05 20.30
CA SER A 63 -4.41 -52.40 19.96
C SER A 63 -3.43 -51.60 20.85
N PRO A 64 -2.44 -52.26 21.47
CA PRO A 64 -1.47 -51.58 22.33
C PRO A 64 -0.66 -50.52 21.56
N GLU A 65 -0.33 -50.79 20.29
CA GLU A 65 0.40 -49.86 19.43
C GLU A 65 -0.41 -48.58 19.18
N TRP A 66 -1.71 -48.73 18.91
CA TRP A 66 -2.63 -47.60 18.69
C TRP A 66 -2.80 -46.76 19.96
N VAL A 67 -3.09 -47.40 21.09
CA VAL A 67 -3.22 -46.71 22.39
C VAL A 67 -1.91 -45.99 22.75
N GLY A 68 -0.76 -46.63 22.51
CA GLY A 68 0.55 -46.01 22.70
C GLY A 68 0.74 -44.75 21.85
N THR A 69 0.28 -44.72 20.60
CA THR A 69 0.34 -43.50 19.76
C THR A 69 -0.58 -42.38 20.24
N LEU A 70 -1.77 -42.70 20.74
CA LEU A 70 -2.69 -41.71 21.33
C LEU A 70 -2.13 -41.10 22.61
N LEU A 71 -1.57 -41.93 23.49
CA LEU A 71 -0.90 -41.49 24.71
C LEU A 71 0.31 -40.61 24.40
N LEU A 72 1.06 -40.97 23.34
CA LEU A 72 2.16 -40.17 22.87
C LEU A 72 1.71 -38.79 22.39
N GLU A 73 0.63 -38.70 21.62
CA GLU A 73 0.09 -37.42 21.15
C GLU A 73 -0.39 -36.53 22.31
N LYS A 74 -0.99 -37.14 23.34
CA LYS A 74 -1.40 -36.44 24.56
C LYS A 74 -0.20 -35.91 25.37
N HIS A 75 0.88 -36.69 25.47
CA HIS A 75 2.04 -36.37 26.34
C HIS A 75 3.17 -35.62 25.64
N THR A 76 3.31 -35.72 24.32
CA THR A 76 4.25 -34.85 23.61
C THR A 76 3.68 -33.44 23.60
N GLN A 77 4.24 -32.57 24.44
CA GLN A 77 4.00 -31.13 24.38
C GLN A 77 4.14 -30.69 22.93
N ARG A 78 3.05 -30.13 22.38
CA ARG A 78 3.09 -29.57 21.02
C ARG A 78 4.31 -28.66 20.93
N PRO A 79 5.18 -28.81 19.92
CA PRO A 79 6.40 -28.03 19.85
C PRO A 79 6.02 -26.57 20.00
N ALA A 80 6.54 -25.93 21.06
CA ALA A 80 6.35 -24.51 21.28
C ALA A 80 6.77 -23.82 19.99
N MET A 81 5.83 -23.12 19.37
CA MET A 81 6.10 -22.37 18.16
C MET A 81 7.17 -21.35 18.53
N THR A 82 8.42 -21.60 18.13
CA THR A 82 9.53 -20.74 18.50
C THR A 82 9.28 -19.35 17.90
N TRP A 83 9.38 -18.32 18.73
CA TRP A 83 9.08 -16.92 18.38
C TRP A 83 9.71 -16.46 17.05
N TRP A 84 10.91 -16.97 16.72
CA TRP A 84 11.60 -16.68 15.45
C TRP A 84 10.84 -17.16 14.21
N ARG A 85 10.10 -18.28 14.28
CA ARG A 85 9.28 -18.77 13.16
C ARG A 85 8.10 -17.84 12.88
N GLY A 86 7.56 -17.23 13.92
CA GLY A 86 6.56 -16.17 13.80
C GLY A 86 7.13 -14.94 13.10
N LEU A 87 8.35 -14.52 13.48
CA LEU A 87 9.02 -13.38 12.85
C LEU A 87 9.33 -13.60 11.37
N VAL A 88 9.79 -14.80 10.97
CA VAL A 88 10.06 -15.11 9.55
C VAL A 88 8.78 -15.04 8.71
N LEU A 89 7.67 -15.59 9.21
CA LEU A 89 6.37 -15.51 8.55
C LEU A 89 5.87 -14.06 8.44
N ALA A 90 5.99 -13.27 9.52
CA ALA A 90 5.61 -11.86 9.53
C ALA A 90 6.45 -11.04 8.52
N GLY A 91 7.77 -11.27 8.49
CA GLY A 91 8.68 -10.64 7.53
C GLY A 91 8.31 -10.97 6.09
N LEU A 92 8.02 -12.24 5.79
CA LEU A 92 7.62 -12.66 4.45
C LEU A 92 6.30 -12.00 4.02
N THR A 93 5.31 -11.93 4.91
CA THR A 93 4.04 -11.25 4.61
C THR A 93 4.21 -9.75 4.35
N LEU A 94 5.08 -9.08 5.12
CA LEU A 94 5.37 -7.65 4.92
C LEU A 94 6.09 -7.40 3.59
N VAL A 95 7.09 -8.21 3.26
CA VAL A 95 7.82 -8.10 1.98
C VAL A 95 6.88 -8.37 0.79
N THR A 96 6.02 -9.38 0.89
CA THR A 96 5.06 -9.69 -0.19
C THR A 96 4.02 -8.58 -0.37
N ALA A 97 3.50 -8.01 0.72
CA ALA A 97 2.60 -6.86 0.67
C ALA A 97 3.28 -5.61 0.09
N PHE A 98 4.55 -5.38 0.43
CA PHE A 98 5.34 -4.28 -0.13
C PHE A 98 5.58 -4.47 -1.64
N LEU A 99 6.02 -5.66 -2.06
CA LEU A 99 6.29 -5.94 -3.47
C LEU A 99 5.03 -5.93 -4.35
N LEU A 100 3.86 -6.26 -3.81
CA LEU A 100 2.59 -6.20 -4.56
C LEU A 100 2.00 -4.78 -4.66
N THR A 101 2.34 -3.88 -3.73
CA THR A 101 1.83 -2.50 -3.72
C THR A 101 2.66 -1.54 -4.57
N VAL A 102 3.95 -1.82 -4.77
CA VAL A 102 4.88 -0.97 -5.54
C VAL A 102 4.59 -0.91 -7.06
N PRO A 103 4.27 -2.00 -7.79
CA PRO A 103 4.14 -1.95 -9.25
C PRO A 103 2.76 -1.47 -9.76
N LEU A 104 1.73 -1.39 -8.90
CA LEU A 104 0.43 -0.82 -9.27
C LEU A 104 0.40 0.72 -9.18
N ALA A 105 1.43 1.33 -8.57
CA ALA A 105 1.69 2.75 -8.66
C ALA A 105 2.36 3.07 -10.01
N GLN A 106 1.69 2.76 -11.12
CA GLN A 106 2.16 3.18 -12.44
C GLN A 106 2.24 4.72 -12.46
N PRO A 107 3.41 5.30 -12.79
CA PRO A 107 3.66 6.73 -12.73
C PRO A 107 3.13 7.39 -14.01
N PHE A 108 1.83 7.30 -14.27
CA PHE A 108 1.24 8.34 -15.10
C PHE A 108 1.21 9.58 -14.22
N ALA A 109 2.14 10.50 -14.48
CA ALA A 109 2.05 11.84 -13.91
C ALA A 109 0.62 12.31 -14.18
N PRO A 110 -0.19 12.58 -13.14
CA PRO A 110 -1.58 12.89 -13.35
C PRO A 110 -1.65 14.11 -14.29
N PRO A 111 -2.63 14.19 -15.20
CA PRO A 111 -2.83 15.31 -16.12
C PRO A 111 -2.65 16.67 -15.48
N ARG A 112 -3.07 16.81 -14.21
CA ARG A 112 -2.87 18.02 -13.43
C ARG A 112 -1.39 18.37 -13.24
N ALA A 113 -0.56 17.39 -12.89
CA ALA A 113 0.88 17.59 -12.76
C ALA A 113 1.45 18.06 -14.11
N VAL A 114 1.16 17.35 -15.21
CA VAL A 114 1.66 17.75 -16.54
C VAL A 114 1.15 19.13 -16.95
N MET A 115 -0.12 19.44 -16.66
CA MET A 115 -0.73 20.75 -16.90
C MET A 115 0.01 21.86 -16.15
N LEU A 116 0.25 21.71 -14.84
CA LEU A 116 0.96 22.71 -14.04
C LEU A 116 2.44 22.81 -14.40
N GLN A 117 3.09 21.67 -14.67
CA GLN A 117 4.47 21.61 -15.16
C GLN A 117 4.63 22.31 -16.50
N ALA A 118 3.62 22.21 -17.38
CA ALA A 118 3.60 22.95 -18.64
C ALA A 118 3.53 24.46 -18.41
N VAL A 119 2.71 24.95 -17.46
CA VAL A 119 2.65 26.38 -17.15
C VAL A 119 3.97 26.88 -16.54
N ASP A 120 4.59 26.12 -15.64
CA ASP A 120 5.92 26.43 -15.11
C ASP A 120 6.97 26.46 -16.23
N ALA A 121 6.97 25.47 -17.13
CA ALA A 121 7.87 25.43 -18.26
C ALA A 121 7.63 26.61 -19.21
N MET A 122 6.38 27.05 -19.44
CA MET A 122 6.07 28.25 -20.22
C MET A 122 6.67 29.49 -19.57
N MET A 123 6.45 29.65 -18.26
CA MET A 123 6.97 30.79 -17.51
C MET A 123 8.50 30.82 -17.51
N TRP A 124 9.17 29.67 -17.36
CA TRP A 124 10.63 29.59 -17.40
C TRP A 124 11.21 29.75 -18.80
N THR A 125 10.46 29.37 -19.84
CA THR A 125 10.84 29.60 -21.25
C THR A 125 10.63 31.06 -21.65
N LEU A 126 9.57 31.70 -21.15
CA LEU A 126 9.30 33.12 -21.33
C LEU A 126 10.37 33.98 -20.65
N GLY A 127 10.83 33.56 -19.47
CA GLY A 127 11.87 34.24 -18.71
C GLY A 127 11.35 35.43 -17.90
N ASP A 128 12.29 36.20 -17.35
CA ASP A 128 11.98 37.37 -16.55
C ASP A 128 11.60 38.55 -17.46
N LEU A 129 10.32 38.87 -17.51
CA LEU A 129 9.83 40.11 -18.11
C LEU A 129 10.18 41.31 -17.21
N PRO A 130 10.54 42.47 -17.79
CA PRO A 130 10.76 43.70 -17.02
C PRO A 130 9.54 44.04 -16.13
N PRO A 131 9.75 44.32 -14.82
CA PRO A 131 8.65 44.50 -13.85
C PRO A 131 7.78 45.73 -14.11
N ASN A 132 8.28 46.68 -14.89
CA ASN A 132 7.58 47.88 -15.31
C ASN A 132 6.66 47.66 -16.51
N LEU A 133 6.70 46.50 -17.17
CA LEU A 133 5.75 46.16 -18.22
C LEU A 133 4.38 45.85 -17.61
N PRO A 134 3.30 46.49 -18.09
CA PRO A 134 1.92 46.15 -17.68
C PRO A 134 1.63 44.65 -17.83
N GLU A 135 2.22 44.04 -18.85
CA GLU A 135 2.10 42.62 -19.13
C GLU A 135 2.69 41.75 -18.02
N ALA A 136 3.86 42.12 -17.51
CA ALA A 136 4.52 41.39 -16.44
C ALA A 136 3.68 41.42 -15.16
N GLN A 137 3.12 42.60 -14.83
CA GLN A 137 2.27 42.80 -13.67
C GLN A 137 0.92 42.08 -13.78
N GLN A 138 0.34 42.02 -14.98
CA GLN A 138 -0.89 41.28 -15.23
C GLN A 138 -0.65 39.78 -15.08
N LEU A 139 0.39 39.23 -15.72
CA LEU A 139 0.75 37.82 -15.59
C LEU A 139 1.02 37.45 -14.13
N GLN A 140 1.79 38.29 -13.40
CA GLN A 140 2.07 38.07 -12.00
C GLN A 140 0.78 38.02 -11.15
N ARG A 141 -0.14 38.97 -11.34
CA ARG A 141 -1.42 38.99 -10.62
C ARG A 141 -2.25 37.73 -10.90
N THR A 142 -2.33 37.33 -12.17
CA THR A 142 -3.07 36.12 -12.56
C THR A 142 -2.45 34.85 -11.96
N LEU A 143 -1.11 34.75 -11.97
CA LEU A 143 -0.41 33.62 -11.35
C LEU A 143 -0.57 33.59 -9.83
N LEU A 144 -0.55 34.75 -9.16
CA LEU A 144 -0.82 34.83 -7.72
C LEU A 144 -2.26 34.44 -7.38
N GLN A 145 -3.23 34.82 -8.21
CA GLN A 145 -4.63 34.41 -8.05
C GLN A 145 -4.84 32.91 -8.28
N SER A 146 -3.97 32.26 -9.07
CA SER A 146 -4.01 30.80 -9.25
C SER A 146 -3.48 30.01 -8.04
N ARG A 147 -2.81 30.65 -7.08
CA ARG A 147 -2.38 29.95 -5.86
C ARG A 147 -3.56 29.73 -4.92
N LEU A 148 -3.93 28.47 -4.74
CA LEU A 148 -4.89 28.08 -3.71
C LEU A 148 -4.35 28.42 -2.30
N PRO A 149 -5.25 28.77 -1.35
CA PRO A 149 -4.89 28.84 0.05
C PRO A 149 -4.22 27.54 0.52
N TRP A 150 -3.21 27.65 1.38
CA TRP A 150 -2.55 26.48 1.97
C TRP A 150 -3.59 25.50 2.54
N GLY A 151 -3.48 24.22 2.16
CA GLY A 151 -4.39 23.16 2.58
C GLY A 151 -5.53 22.84 1.60
N TRP A 152 -5.74 23.66 0.57
CA TRP A 152 -6.67 23.36 -0.51
C TRP A 152 -5.90 22.69 -1.65
N SER A 153 -6.02 21.37 -1.76
CA SER A 153 -5.60 20.66 -2.98
C SER A 153 -6.82 20.42 -3.85
N MET A 154 -6.77 20.71 -5.15
CA MET A 154 -7.75 20.09 -6.05
C MET A 154 -7.70 18.59 -5.82
N GLY A 155 -8.83 17.99 -5.45
CA GLY A 155 -9.00 16.56 -5.61
C GLY A 155 -8.71 16.22 -7.07
N MET A 156 -8.04 15.11 -7.32
CA MET A 156 -8.14 14.54 -8.67
C MET A 156 -9.53 13.92 -8.79
N PRO A 157 -10.17 13.97 -9.98
CA PRO A 157 -11.29 13.07 -10.21
C PRO A 157 -10.73 11.65 -9.99
N PRO A 158 -11.46 10.76 -9.29
CA PRO A 158 -10.87 9.53 -8.82
C PRO A 158 -10.42 8.66 -9.98
N ILE A 159 -9.36 7.93 -9.67
CA ILE A 159 -8.51 7.30 -10.66
C ILE A 159 -9.20 6.03 -11.17
N GLY A 160 -9.18 5.90 -12.50
CA GLY A 160 -10.00 4.99 -13.30
C GLY A 160 -10.24 5.57 -14.70
N TRP A 161 -10.12 6.90 -14.83
CA TRP A 161 -10.04 7.57 -16.12
C TRP A 161 -8.77 7.14 -16.85
N LYS A 162 -8.94 6.62 -18.08
CA LYS A 162 -7.83 6.35 -18.98
C LYS A 162 -7.40 7.67 -19.61
N TRP A 163 -6.35 8.26 -19.05
CA TRP A 163 -5.74 9.46 -19.63
C TRP A 163 -5.24 9.13 -21.03
N GLN A 164 -5.69 9.91 -22.00
CA GLN A 164 -5.20 9.83 -23.36
C GLN A 164 -3.84 10.50 -23.41
N GLN A 165 -2.86 9.82 -23.99
CA GLN A 165 -1.56 10.43 -24.27
C GLN A 165 -1.75 11.68 -25.13
N ALA A 166 -0.80 12.61 -25.06
CA ALA A 166 -0.78 13.73 -25.98
C ALA A 166 -0.70 13.24 -27.44
N ASP A 167 -1.32 14.02 -28.34
CA ASP A 167 -1.21 13.80 -29.78
C ASP A 167 0.28 13.71 -30.18
N PRO A 168 0.64 12.97 -31.24
CA PRO A 168 2.03 12.77 -31.64
C PRO A 168 2.93 14.03 -31.63
N PRO A 169 2.50 15.22 -32.11
CA PRO A 169 3.34 16.43 -32.07
C PRO A 169 3.57 16.97 -30.64
N LEU A 170 2.64 16.72 -29.71
CA LEU A 170 2.72 17.17 -28.33
C LEU A 170 3.44 16.17 -27.42
N ARG A 171 3.53 14.89 -27.83
CA ARG A 171 4.19 13.84 -27.05
C ARG A 171 5.66 14.13 -26.77
N ALA A 172 6.40 14.66 -27.73
CA ALA A 172 7.79 15.06 -27.51
C ALA A 172 7.93 16.19 -26.48
N VAL A 173 6.95 17.11 -26.45
CA VAL A 173 6.88 18.20 -25.48
C VAL A 173 6.54 17.66 -24.10
N GLU A 174 5.58 16.74 -24.03
CA GLU A 174 5.19 16.03 -22.81
C GLU A 174 6.37 15.28 -22.20
N GLU A 175 7.06 14.45 -22.99
CA GLU A 175 8.21 13.66 -22.55
C GLU A 175 9.32 14.58 -22.01
N LEU A 176 9.60 15.69 -22.71
CA LEU A 176 10.56 16.69 -22.25
C LEU A 176 10.17 17.25 -20.89
N VAL A 177 8.92 17.71 -20.73
CA VAL A 177 8.42 18.27 -19.47
C VAL A 177 8.49 17.22 -18.36
N VAL A 178 7.91 16.03 -18.56
CA VAL A 178 7.86 14.98 -17.53
C VAL A 178 9.26 14.53 -17.11
N GLN A 179 10.18 14.35 -18.06
CA GLN A 179 11.53 13.85 -17.78
C GLN A 179 12.43 14.91 -17.15
N ARG A 180 12.33 16.18 -17.57
CA ARG A 180 13.26 17.25 -17.16
C ARG A 180 12.74 18.14 -16.05
N TYR A 181 11.44 18.15 -15.77
CA TYR A 181 10.85 19.08 -14.80
C TYR A 181 11.52 19.00 -13.41
N GLY A 182 11.80 17.80 -12.91
CA GLY A 182 12.48 17.64 -11.62
C GLY A 182 13.88 18.28 -11.60
N GLN A 183 14.62 18.21 -12.72
CA GLN A 183 15.92 18.85 -12.86
C GLN A 183 15.78 20.39 -12.92
N TRP A 184 14.83 20.89 -13.70
CA TRP A 184 14.55 22.32 -13.82
C TRP A 184 14.15 22.93 -12.48
N LEU A 185 13.22 22.29 -11.76
CA LEU A 185 12.79 22.74 -10.45
C LEU A 185 13.94 22.71 -9.44
N GLY A 186 14.70 21.62 -9.38
CA GLY A 186 15.83 21.51 -8.45
C GLY A 186 16.92 22.56 -8.71
N LYS A 187 17.20 22.87 -9.98
CA LYS A 187 18.08 23.97 -10.38
C LYS A 187 17.51 25.31 -9.93
N ARG A 188 16.23 25.56 -10.20
CA ARG A 188 15.58 26.83 -9.87
C ARG A 188 15.53 27.08 -8.37
N LEU A 189 15.17 26.07 -7.58
CA LEU A 189 15.18 26.15 -6.12
C LEU A 189 16.59 26.44 -5.59
N ARG A 190 17.62 25.85 -6.19
CA ARG A 190 19.02 26.09 -5.81
C ARG A 190 19.46 27.52 -6.14
N GLU A 191 19.18 27.99 -7.35
CA GLU A 191 19.49 29.37 -7.76
C GLU A 191 18.78 30.39 -6.88
N ASP A 192 17.50 30.13 -6.60
CA ASP A 192 16.67 30.97 -5.76
C ASP A 192 17.19 31.02 -4.32
N TRP A 193 17.51 29.86 -3.73
CA TRP A 193 18.12 29.77 -2.39
C TRP A 193 19.45 30.52 -2.30
N LEU A 194 20.27 30.48 -3.35
CA LEU A 194 21.54 31.20 -3.43
C LEU A 194 21.38 32.71 -3.65
N GLN A 195 20.30 33.15 -4.30
CA GLN A 195 20.05 34.57 -4.61
C GLN A 195 19.27 35.31 -3.53
N THR A 196 18.51 34.60 -2.69
CA THR A 196 17.88 35.20 -1.51
C THR A 196 18.92 35.54 -0.45
N ARG A 197 19.66 36.63 -0.64
CA ARG A 197 20.17 37.41 0.50
C ARG A 197 18.95 38.01 1.22
N PRO A 198 18.86 37.95 2.56
CA PRO A 198 17.75 38.54 3.28
C PRO A 198 17.76 40.06 3.02
N VAL A 199 16.79 40.55 2.27
CA VAL A 199 16.46 41.97 2.27
C VAL A 199 15.57 42.16 3.50
N GLU A 200 16.08 42.88 4.49
CA GLU A 200 15.31 43.22 5.69
C GLU A 200 14.17 44.16 5.29
N ASP A 201 12.94 43.66 5.31
CA ASP A 201 11.73 44.46 5.14
C ASP A 201 10.92 44.42 6.44
N TYR A 202 10.51 45.59 6.94
CA TYR A 202 9.94 45.74 8.27
C TYR A 202 8.40 45.76 8.21
N PHE A 203 7.76 44.64 8.55
CA PHE A 203 6.32 44.57 8.86
C PHE A 203 6.12 44.42 10.38
N GLY A 204 6.15 45.54 11.10
CA GLY A 204 6.03 45.55 12.57
C GLY A 204 7.28 45.02 13.28
N ASN A 205 7.11 44.45 14.49
CA ASN A 205 8.21 43.89 15.30
C ASN A 205 8.66 42.47 14.85
N LEU A 206 7.99 41.87 13.86
CA LEU A 206 8.34 40.54 13.36
C LEU A 206 9.14 40.67 12.07
N ARG A 207 10.39 40.20 12.12
CA ARG A 207 11.27 40.15 10.95
C ARG A 207 10.86 38.98 10.07
N PHE A 208 10.26 39.27 8.91
CA PHE A 208 10.03 38.27 7.86
C PHE A 208 10.80 38.69 6.62
N ALA A 209 11.75 37.86 6.17
CA ALA A 209 12.41 38.05 4.89
C ALA A 209 11.46 37.56 3.79
N VAL A 210 10.86 38.48 3.03
CA VAL A 210 10.07 38.13 1.85
C VAL A 210 10.84 38.56 0.60
N PRO A 211 11.31 37.63 -0.24
CA PRO A 211 12.06 38.00 -1.43
C PRO A 211 11.17 38.77 -2.42
N ARG A 212 11.65 39.93 -2.90
CA ARG A 212 11.04 40.67 -4.02
C ARG A 212 11.16 39.84 -5.30
N ARG A 213 10.18 38.98 -5.56
CA ARG A 213 10.09 38.22 -6.81
C ARG A 213 9.03 38.81 -7.72
N THR A 214 9.35 38.92 -9.01
CA THR A 214 8.39 39.22 -10.09
C THR A 214 7.46 38.04 -10.37
N TYR A 215 7.90 36.81 -10.12
CA TYR A 215 7.09 35.60 -10.35
C TYR A 215 7.27 34.56 -9.24
N PRO A 216 6.23 33.73 -8.98
CA PRO A 216 6.43 32.53 -8.16
C PRO A 216 7.49 31.63 -8.81
N VAL A 217 8.35 30.99 -8.01
CA VAL A 217 9.38 30.05 -8.51
C VAL A 217 8.77 28.88 -9.26
N SER A 218 7.63 28.42 -8.77
CA SER A 218 6.78 27.40 -9.36
C SER A 218 5.34 27.64 -8.91
N ILE A 219 4.41 27.37 -9.81
CA ILE A 219 2.97 27.28 -9.52
C ILE A 219 2.70 26.09 -8.60
N CYS A 220 3.50 25.04 -8.71
CA CYS A 220 3.43 23.87 -7.83
C CYS A 220 4.08 24.04 -6.45
N GLY A 221 4.65 25.21 -6.15
CA GLY A 221 5.30 25.48 -4.86
C GLY A 221 6.69 24.86 -4.73
N GLU A 222 7.27 24.98 -3.53
CA GLU A 222 8.68 24.65 -3.26
C GLU A 222 8.98 23.14 -3.28
N ILE A 223 7.96 22.30 -3.08
CA ILE A 223 8.08 20.84 -3.09
C ILE A 223 7.81 20.29 -4.52
N GLY A 224 7.52 21.18 -5.48
CA GLY A 224 7.24 20.85 -6.87
C GLY A 224 5.90 20.15 -7.09
N CYS A 225 5.58 19.89 -8.37
CA CYS A 225 4.36 19.15 -8.68
C CYS A 225 4.39 17.68 -8.26
N GLN A 226 5.57 17.20 -7.82
CA GLN A 226 5.74 15.87 -7.21
C GLN A 226 5.25 15.85 -5.74
N GLY A 227 5.20 17.02 -5.08
CA GLY A 227 4.68 17.23 -3.74
C GLY A 227 3.19 17.61 -3.71
N PHE A 228 2.53 17.80 -4.85
CA PHE A 228 1.07 17.69 -4.86
C PHE A 228 0.75 16.31 -4.32
N PRO A 229 -0.13 16.19 -3.32
CA PRO A 229 -0.48 14.89 -2.80
C PRO A 229 -0.86 14.03 -4.02
N ARG A 230 -0.22 12.85 -4.15
CA ARG A 230 -0.94 11.66 -4.63
C ARG A 230 -2.36 11.80 -4.09
N PRO A 231 -3.45 11.51 -4.81
CA PRO A 231 -4.80 12.07 -4.60
C PRO A 231 -5.32 12.30 -3.16
N PHE A 232 -4.74 11.72 -2.12
CA PHE A 232 -4.77 12.20 -0.74
C PHE A 232 -3.34 12.23 -0.19
N GLY A 233 -2.96 13.27 0.55
CA GLY A 233 -1.70 13.24 1.28
C GLY A 233 -1.62 11.92 2.05
N THR A 234 -0.66 11.08 1.68
CA THR A 234 -0.41 9.74 2.25
C THR A 234 -0.13 9.83 3.76
N HIS A 235 0.04 11.04 4.30
CA HIS A 235 0.21 11.29 5.73
C HIS A 235 -1.08 11.57 6.51
N ALA A 236 -2.25 11.75 5.87
CA ALA A 236 -3.49 12.04 6.60
C ALA A 236 -4.56 10.96 6.45
N VAL A 237 -4.79 10.47 5.23
CA VAL A 237 -5.80 9.43 4.99
C VAL A 237 -5.16 8.05 4.90
N ASP A 238 -4.04 7.90 4.19
CA ASP A 238 -3.29 6.64 4.27
C ASP A 238 -2.72 6.47 5.67
N ASP A 239 -2.26 7.51 6.36
CA ASP A 239 -1.82 7.34 7.74
C ASP A 239 -2.99 6.95 8.67
N ALA A 240 -4.20 7.49 8.53
CA ALA A 240 -5.33 7.06 9.35
C ALA A 240 -5.83 5.65 8.98
N VAL A 241 -6.03 5.36 7.69
CA VAL A 241 -6.53 4.06 7.21
C VAL A 241 -5.46 2.99 7.36
N LEU A 242 -4.20 3.27 7.09
CA LEU A 242 -3.08 2.33 7.28
C LEU A 242 -2.70 2.22 8.77
N LYS A 243 -2.79 3.27 9.60
CA LYS A 243 -2.62 3.15 11.07
C LYS A 243 -3.83 2.56 11.79
N LEU A 244 -5.03 2.51 11.21
CA LEU A 244 -6.18 1.81 11.81
C LEU A 244 -6.40 0.44 11.18
N ALA A 245 -6.54 0.36 9.86
CA ALA A 245 -6.86 -0.87 9.17
C ALA A 245 -5.70 -1.87 9.18
N LEU A 246 -4.44 -1.44 9.05
CA LEU A 246 -3.29 -2.36 9.06
C LEU A 246 -3.10 -3.02 10.43
N PRO A 247 -3.13 -2.32 11.59
CA PRO A 247 -3.09 -2.98 12.88
C PRO A 247 -4.38 -3.76 13.19
N LEU A 248 -5.56 -3.33 12.73
CA LEU A 248 -6.78 -4.14 12.88
C LEU A 248 -6.72 -5.43 12.06
N LEU A 249 -6.18 -5.41 10.84
CA LEU A 249 -5.92 -6.59 10.01
C LEU A 249 -4.81 -7.46 10.61
N ALA A 250 -3.75 -6.86 11.14
CA ALA A 250 -2.68 -7.57 11.82
C ALA A 250 -3.18 -8.24 13.10
N LEU A 251 -4.01 -7.56 13.89
CA LEU A 251 -4.65 -8.11 15.09
C LEU A 251 -5.67 -9.19 14.73
N ALA A 252 -6.44 -9.01 13.66
CA ALA A 252 -7.37 -10.01 13.13
C ALA A 252 -6.67 -11.28 12.65
N THR A 253 -5.57 -11.14 11.91
CA THR A 253 -4.75 -12.25 11.43
C THR A 253 -4.01 -12.92 12.59
N LEU A 254 -3.43 -12.17 13.53
CA LEU A 254 -2.86 -12.71 14.78
C LEU A 254 -3.89 -13.46 15.62
N ALA A 255 -5.09 -12.90 15.79
CA ALA A 255 -6.18 -13.55 16.53
C ALA A 255 -6.67 -14.82 15.83
N GLY A 256 -6.83 -14.80 14.49
CA GLY A 256 -7.18 -15.98 13.70
C GLY A 256 -6.09 -17.06 13.74
N TRP A 257 -4.82 -16.65 13.71
CA TRP A 257 -3.65 -17.54 13.79
C TRP A 257 -3.51 -18.18 15.18
N LEU A 258 -3.72 -17.41 16.25
CA LEU A 258 -3.66 -17.88 17.64
C LEU A 258 -4.82 -18.82 17.98
N THR A 259 -6.01 -18.58 17.45
CA THR A 259 -7.22 -19.34 17.83
C THR A 259 -7.49 -20.56 16.95
N ARG A 260 -6.78 -20.73 15.81
CA ARG A 260 -6.97 -21.81 14.82
C ARG A 260 -8.42 -22.02 14.36
N ARG A 261 -9.29 -21.03 14.55
CA ARG A 261 -10.72 -21.13 14.23
C ARG A 261 -11.02 -20.19 13.08
N LEU A 262 -11.20 -20.77 11.90
CA LEU A 262 -11.56 -20.10 10.64
C LEU A 262 -12.70 -19.08 10.80
N ARG A 263 -13.66 -19.37 11.69
CA ARG A 263 -14.81 -18.52 12.01
C ARG A 263 -14.40 -17.11 12.49
N TRP A 264 -13.32 -16.99 13.26
CA TRP A 264 -12.83 -15.69 13.75
C TRP A 264 -12.09 -14.90 12.68
N ALA A 265 -11.34 -15.58 11.80
CA ALA A 265 -10.71 -14.93 10.65
C ALA A 265 -11.75 -14.37 9.67
N VAL A 266 -12.84 -15.11 9.44
CA VAL A 266 -13.99 -14.64 8.64
C VAL A 266 -14.66 -13.44 9.32
N GLY A 267 -14.98 -13.54 10.62
CA GLY A 267 -15.59 -12.44 11.37
C GLY A 267 -14.76 -11.15 11.35
N ALA A 268 -13.43 -11.27 11.54
CA ALA A 268 -12.55 -10.12 11.54
C ALA A 268 -12.38 -9.50 10.13
N SER A 269 -12.42 -10.32 9.08
CA SER A 269 -12.44 -9.84 7.69
C SER A 269 -13.72 -9.05 7.41
N VAL A 270 -14.89 -9.55 7.85
CA VAL A 270 -16.18 -8.85 7.73
C VAL A 270 -16.19 -7.53 8.50
N VAL A 271 -15.59 -7.47 9.69
CA VAL A 271 -15.48 -6.22 10.45
C VAL A 271 -14.55 -5.23 9.75
N ALA A 272 -13.41 -5.67 9.21
CA ALA A 272 -12.52 -4.81 8.43
C ALA A 272 -13.25 -4.24 7.19
N VAL A 273 -14.07 -5.07 6.53
CA VAL A 273 -14.95 -4.68 5.41
C VAL A 273 -15.95 -3.61 5.83
N ALA A 274 -16.66 -3.84 6.93
CA ALA A 274 -17.67 -2.92 7.42
C ALA A 274 -17.05 -1.57 7.84
N LEU A 275 -15.86 -1.58 8.45
CA LEU A 275 -15.17 -0.37 8.91
C LEU A 275 -14.53 0.45 7.78
N SER A 276 -14.18 -0.17 6.63
CA SER A 276 -13.66 0.60 5.49
C SER A 276 -14.76 1.40 4.77
N PHE A 277 -16.03 0.99 4.90
CA PHE A 277 -17.15 1.65 4.21
C PHE A 277 -17.35 3.11 4.65
N PRO A 278 -17.41 3.46 5.96
CA PRO A 278 -17.44 4.85 6.42
C PRO A 278 -16.25 5.67 5.93
N ALA A 279 -15.04 5.10 5.93
CA ALA A 279 -13.84 5.79 5.44
C ALA A 279 -13.96 6.10 3.94
N THR A 280 -14.47 5.15 3.15
CA THR A 280 -14.74 5.33 1.71
C THR A 280 -15.78 6.41 1.47
N LEU A 281 -16.84 6.44 2.29
CA LEU A 281 -17.91 7.43 2.19
C LEU A 281 -17.41 8.84 2.53
N LEU A 282 -16.62 8.99 3.60
CA LEU A 282 -16.00 10.26 3.98
C LEU A 282 -15.00 10.75 2.94
N LEU A 283 -14.23 9.83 2.34
CA LEU A 283 -13.31 10.14 1.25
C LEU A 283 -14.07 10.62 0.00
N THR A 284 -15.15 9.91 -0.37
CA THR A 284 -16.01 10.27 -1.51
C THR A 284 -16.66 11.64 -1.31
N TYR A 285 -17.12 11.92 -0.09
CA TYR A 285 -17.67 13.22 0.28
C TYR A 285 -16.62 14.33 0.14
N ARG A 286 -15.41 14.11 0.67
CA ARG A 286 -14.31 15.07 0.53
C ARG A 286 -13.95 15.35 -0.93
N ILE A 287 -13.85 14.31 -1.77
CA ILE A 287 -13.61 14.46 -3.21
C ILE A 287 -14.71 15.31 -3.84
N SER A 288 -15.97 15.00 -3.55
CA SER A 288 -17.12 15.72 -4.13
C SER A 288 -17.15 17.19 -3.69
N SER A 289 -16.74 17.47 -2.45
CA SER A 289 -16.65 18.86 -1.93
C SER A 289 -15.50 19.68 -2.52
N ALA A 290 -14.57 19.08 -3.28
CA ALA A 290 -13.43 19.79 -3.88
C ALA A 290 -13.78 20.50 -5.20
N GLU A 291 -14.97 20.27 -5.74
CA GLU A 291 -15.43 20.87 -7.00
C GLU A 291 -15.42 22.42 -7.02
N PRO A 292 -15.85 23.13 -5.96
CA PRO A 292 -15.78 24.59 -5.92
C PRO A 292 -14.34 25.11 -5.99
N ALA A 293 -13.38 24.44 -5.34
CA ALA A 293 -11.98 24.84 -5.36
C ALA A 293 -11.36 24.81 -6.77
N ARG A 294 -11.87 23.91 -7.62
CA ARG A 294 -11.39 23.72 -9.00
C ARG A 294 -11.76 24.87 -9.92
N SER A 295 -13.01 25.36 -9.86
CA SER A 295 -13.46 26.44 -10.75
C SER A 295 -12.67 27.73 -10.52
N TYR A 296 -12.27 27.97 -9.27
CA TYR A 296 -11.42 29.12 -8.91
C TYR A 296 -9.99 29.04 -9.44
N GLU A 297 -9.37 27.86 -9.54
CA GLU A 297 -7.97 27.72 -9.97
C GLU A 297 -7.83 27.61 -11.51
N GLN A 298 -8.76 26.93 -12.18
CA GLN A 298 -8.66 26.70 -13.63
C GLN A 298 -8.78 27.99 -14.43
N LEU A 299 -9.60 28.95 -13.98
CA LEU A 299 -9.82 30.19 -14.71
C LEU A 299 -8.56 31.08 -14.74
N PRO A 300 -7.90 31.40 -13.60
CA PRO A 300 -6.63 32.13 -13.60
C PRO A 300 -5.52 31.42 -14.38
N LEU A 301 -5.36 30.09 -14.24
CA LEU A 301 -4.34 29.37 -15.00
C LEU A 301 -4.58 29.44 -16.51
N THR A 302 -5.83 29.29 -16.93
CA THR A 302 -6.19 29.40 -18.35
C THR A 302 -5.97 30.81 -18.88
N GLN A 303 -6.24 31.83 -18.06
CA GLN A 303 -5.93 33.23 -18.40
C GLN A 303 -4.41 33.46 -18.50
N ALA A 304 -3.62 32.92 -17.58
CA ALA A 304 -2.16 33.04 -17.60
C ALA A 304 -1.56 32.35 -18.86
N VAL A 305 -2.05 31.17 -19.21
CA VAL A 305 -1.62 30.45 -20.41
C VAL A 305 -1.95 31.24 -21.67
N ARG A 306 -3.19 31.70 -21.83
CA ARG A 306 -3.59 32.54 -22.97
C ARG A 306 -2.73 33.80 -23.07
N PHE A 307 -2.46 34.43 -21.93
CA PHE A 307 -1.65 35.62 -21.87
C PHE A 307 -0.20 35.38 -22.35
N MET A 308 0.42 34.27 -21.94
CA MET A 308 1.75 33.89 -22.41
C MET A 308 1.76 33.53 -23.90
N GLU A 309 0.69 32.90 -24.40
CA GLU A 309 0.52 32.63 -25.83
C GLU A 309 0.35 33.91 -26.65
N ASP A 310 -0.38 34.90 -26.15
CA ASP A 310 -0.55 36.20 -26.79
C ASP A 310 0.79 36.94 -26.87
N ILE A 311 1.61 36.90 -25.81
CA ILE A 311 2.98 37.43 -25.85
C ILE A 311 3.81 36.68 -26.90
N ALA A 312 3.72 35.36 -26.95
CA ALA A 312 4.46 34.55 -27.92
C ALA A 312 4.06 34.82 -29.37
N ALA A 313 2.77 34.98 -29.63
CA ALA A 313 2.24 35.22 -30.96
C ALA A 313 2.47 36.66 -31.45
N GLN A 314 2.28 37.65 -30.58
CA GLN A 314 2.22 39.06 -30.99
C GLN A 314 3.49 39.84 -30.67
N LYS A 315 4.30 39.38 -29.69
CA LYS A 315 5.40 40.14 -29.11
C LYS A 315 6.69 39.31 -29.02
N ALA A 316 7.05 38.62 -30.10
CA ALA A 316 8.29 37.84 -30.18
C ALA A 316 9.55 38.65 -29.82
N THR A 317 9.55 39.96 -30.09
CA THR A 317 10.64 40.87 -29.71
C THR A 317 10.77 41.05 -28.19
N LEU A 318 9.69 40.93 -27.42
CA LEU A 318 9.76 40.92 -25.95
C LEU A 318 10.40 39.63 -25.45
N ILE A 319 10.09 38.48 -26.08
CA ILE A 319 10.71 37.20 -25.73
C ILE A 319 12.21 37.22 -25.99
N GLY A 320 12.64 37.82 -27.11
CA GLY A 320 14.07 37.98 -27.40
C GLY A 320 14.82 38.91 -26.43
N LYS A 321 14.11 39.80 -25.73
CA LYS A 321 14.67 40.70 -24.71
C LYS A 321 14.60 40.13 -23.30
N ALA A 322 13.67 39.20 -23.05
CA ALA A 322 13.51 38.58 -21.74
C ALA A 322 14.70 37.66 -21.45
N LYS A 323 15.19 37.68 -20.21
CA LYS A 323 16.24 36.76 -19.79
C LYS A 323 15.59 35.41 -19.47
N PRO A 324 15.81 34.36 -20.28
CA PRO A 324 15.20 33.07 -20.05
C PRO A 324 15.72 32.44 -18.75
N ILE A 325 14.86 31.66 -18.10
CA ILE A 325 15.28 30.84 -16.95
C ILE A 325 15.82 29.50 -17.46
N LEU A 326 15.20 28.91 -18.49
CA LEU A 326 15.72 27.72 -19.17
C LEU A 326 16.62 28.12 -20.34
N SER A 327 17.83 27.57 -20.39
CA SER A 327 18.67 27.66 -21.59
C SER A 327 17.97 27.01 -22.80
N THR A 328 18.38 27.38 -24.02
CA THR A 328 17.86 26.76 -25.25
C THR A 328 18.00 25.24 -25.22
N SER A 329 19.16 24.74 -24.81
CA SER A 329 19.41 23.29 -24.67
C SER A 329 18.50 22.64 -23.61
N GLU A 330 18.25 23.29 -22.48
CA GLU A 330 17.37 22.76 -21.44
C GLU A 330 15.91 22.72 -21.89
N ALA A 331 15.48 23.71 -22.67
CA ALA A 331 14.14 23.78 -23.28
C ALA A 331 13.99 22.90 -24.54
N GLY A 332 15.05 22.18 -24.95
CA GLY A 332 15.04 21.38 -26.18
C GLY A 332 14.83 22.23 -27.43
N LEU A 333 15.49 23.38 -27.50
CA LEU A 333 15.42 24.35 -28.60
C LEU A 333 16.78 24.46 -29.29
N ALA A 334 16.77 24.61 -30.62
CA ALA A 334 17.97 24.87 -31.40
C ALA A 334 18.40 26.34 -31.31
N SER A 335 17.45 27.27 -31.13
CA SER A 335 17.74 28.71 -31.04
C SER A 335 16.74 29.46 -30.16
N ASP A 336 17.11 30.68 -29.76
CA ASP A 336 16.21 31.58 -29.01
C ASP A 336 14.95 31.97 -29.81
N GLY A 337 15.05 31.96 -31.15
CA GLY A 337 13.91 32.23 -32.04
C GLY A 337 12.79 31.20 -31.94
N GLU A 338 13.08 29.99 -31.47
CA GLU A 338 12.09 28.90 -31.31
C GLU A 338 11.30 28.99 -29.99
N ARG A 339 11.66 29.91 -29.08
CA ARG A 339 10.99 30.02 -27.77
C ARG A 339 9.50 30.34 -27.88
N ALA A 340 9.12 31.26 -28.77
CA ALA A 340 7.73 31.60 -29.01
C ALA A 340 6.93 30.35 -29.41
N GLN A 341 7.49 29.55 -30.33
CA GLN A 341 6.88 28.30 -30.77
C GLN A 341 6.77 27.28 -29.63
N ARG A 342 7.80 27.16 -28.78
CA ARG A 342 7.76 26.28 -27.61
C ARG A 342 6.69 26.68 -26.59
N ILE A 343 6.51 27.99 -26.36
CA ILE A 343 5.45 28.51 -25.49
C ILE A 343 4.07 28.13 -26.05
N LEU A 344 3.86 28.28 -27.37
CA LEU A 344 2.61 27.86 -28.02
C LEU A 344 2.37 26.34 -27.91
N GLN A 345 3.40 25.53 -28.10
CA GLN A 345 3.33 24.07 -27.92
C GLN A 345 2.99 23.68 -26.48
N LEU A 346 3.59 24.32 -25.48
CA LEU A 346 3.27 24.09 -24.07
C LEU A 346 1.84 24.56 -23.73
N GLY A 347 1.36 25.64 -24.33
CA GLY A 347 -0.04 26.08 -24.20
C GLY A 347 -1.04 25.09 -24.82
N GLN A 348 -0.69 24.47 -25.96
CA GLN A 348 -1.45 23.36 -26.53
C GLN A 348 -1.44 22.12 -25.62
N LEU A 349 -0.29 21.77 -25.05
CA LEU A 349 -0.16 20.68 -24.07
C LEU A 349 -1.03 20.93 -22.83
N TYR A 350 -1.01 22.16 -22.30
CA TYR A 350 -1.89 22.59 -21.20
C TYR A 350 -3.36 22.39 -21.56
N ARG A 351 -3.81 22.85 -22.73
CA ARG A 351 -5.21 22.72 -23.16
C ARG A 351 -5.63 21.26 -23.34
N HIS A 352 -4.75 20.42 -23.89
CA HIS A 352 -5.00 18.98 -24.02
C HIS A 352 -5.33 18.36 -22.65
N TYR A 353 -4.46 18.58 -21.67
CA TYR A 353 -4.63 18.03 -20.33
C TYR A 353 -5.75 18.71 -19.54
N ALA A 354 -5.97 20.01 -19.72
CA ALA A 354 -7.10 20.73 -19.14
C ALA A 354 -8.44 20.18 -19.65
N LYS A 355 -8.57 19.91 -20.97
CA LYS A 355 -9.78 19.30 -21.55
C LYS A 355 -10.04 17.92 -20.98
N GLN A 356 -9.02 17.06 -20.90
CA GLN A 356 -9.17 15.74 -20.29
C GLN A 356 -9.54 15.82 -18.81
N TYR A 357 -8.92 16.72 -18.07
CA TYR A 357 -9.22 16.95 -16.67
C TYR A 357 -10.67 17.43 -16.47
N ILE A 358 -11.15 18.31 -17.35
CA ILE A 358 -12.55 18.76 -17.35
C ILE A 358 -13.49 17.60 -17.66
N ALA A 359 -13.20 16.79 -18.68
CA ALA A 359 -14.02 15.64 -19.04
C ALA A 359 -14.10 14.58 -17.93
N ALA A 360 -12.97 14.30 -17.27
CA ALA A 360 -12.92 13.35 -16.16
C ALA A 360 -13.78 13.79 -14.97
N TRP A 361 -13.76 15.08 -14.65
CA TRP A 361 -14.63 15.62 -13.62
C TRP A 361 -16.10 15.71 -14.02
N GLN A 362 -16.39 16.05 -15.28
CA GLN A 362 -17.76 16.04 -15.77
C GLN A 362 -18.36 14.63 -15.62
N GLN A 363 -17.61 13.60 -16.02
CA GLN A 363 -18.02 12.22 -15.82
C GLN A 363 -18.15 11.87 -14.33
N TRP A 364 -17.27 12.37 -13.47
CA TRP A 364 -17.43 12.23 -12.02
C TRP A 364 -18.75 12.82 -11.55
N ASN A 365 -19.06 14.06 -11.93
CA ASN A 365 -20.27 14.73 -11.49
C ASN A 365 -21.54 14.04 -11.96
N ASP A 366 -21.54 13.61 -13.23
CA ASP A 366 -22.66 12.92 -13.89
C ASP A 366 -22.85 11.49 -13.34
N ALA A 367 -21.86 10.92 -12.65
CA ALA A 367 -21.96 9.60 -12.05
C ALA A 367 -22.91 9.57 -10.84
N SER A 368 -23.64 8.45 -10.72
CA SER A 368 -24.47 8.18 -9.55
C SER A 368 -23.63 8.08 -8.27
N VAL A 369 -24.27 8.26 -7.11
CA VAL A 369 -23.60 8.11 -5.80
C VAL A 369 -22.96 6.73 -5.65
N LEU A 370 -23.64 5.67 -6.12
CA LEU A 370 -23.09 4.30 -6.09
C LEU A 370 -21.85 4.15 -6.97
N GLN A 371 -21.85 4.76 -8.15
CA GLN A 371 -20.71 4.74 -9.06
C GLN A 371 -19.52 5.54 -8.49
N LYS A 372 -19.79 6.69 -7.87
CA LYS A 372 -18.78 7.47 -7.13
C LYS A 372 -18.15 6.67 -6.01
N LEU A 373 -18.98 6.02 -5.17
CA LEU A 373 -18.53 5.14 -4.09
C LEU A 373 -17.71 3.96 -4.63
N TRP A 374 -18.17 3.33 -5.71
CA TRP A 374 -17.46 2.22 -6.34
C TRP A 374 -16.09 2.64 -6.90
N TRP A 375 -15.99 3.79 -7.56
CA TRP A 375 -14.70 4.31 -8.03
C TRP A 375 -13.75 4.64 -6.88
N THR A 376 -14.23 5.30 -5.83
CA THR A 376 -13.42 5.55 -4.62
C THR A 376 -12.96 4.24 -3.97
N PHE A 377 -13.88 3.28 -3.82
CA PHE A 377 -13.58 1.97 -3.25
C PHE A 377 -12.58 1.19 -4.10
N SER A 378 -12.85 1.04 -5.40
CA SER A 378 -12.01 0.27 -6.32
C SER A 378 -10.60 0.83 -6.48
N TYR A 379 -10.40 2.13 -6.23
CA TYR A 379 -9.08 2.75 -6.34
C TYR A 379 -8.32 2.83 -5.02
N HIS A 380 -8.97 3.19 -3.91
CA HIS A 380 -8.28 3.37 -2.62
C HIS A 380 -8.32 2.10 -1.75
N VAL A 381 -9.40 1.34 -1.84
CA VAL A 381 -9.69 0.25 -0.93
C VAL A 381 -9.40 -1.08 -1.59
N LEU A 382 -9.81 -1.30 -2.83
CA LEU A 382 -9.60 -2.58 -3.51
C LEU A 382 -8.11 -2.97 -3.66
N PRO A 383 -7.16 -2.06 -4.01
CA PRO A 383 -5.75 -2.43 -4.11
C PRO A 383 -5.13 -2.79 -2.76
N THR A 384 -5.55 -2.10 -1.70
CA THR A 384 -5.15 -2.48 -0.33
C THR A 384 -5.82 -3.77 0.10
N TRP A 385 -7.00 -4.08 -0.42
CA TRP A 385 -7.73 -5.30 -0.12
C TRP A 385 -7.23 -6.53 -0.84
N TRP A 386 -6.56 -6.45 -1.99
CA TRP A 386 -5.87 -7.60 -2.59
C TRP A 386 -4.82 -8.20 -1.65
N SER A 387 -4.32 -7.43 -0.68
CA SER A 387 -3.47 -7.96 0.41
C SER A 387 -4.20 -8.95 1.32
N ILE A 388 -5.53 -8.90 1.42
CA ILE A 388 -6.35 -9.78 2.27
C ILE A 388 -6.47 -11.19 1.68
N PRO A 389 -6.95 -11.41 0.43
CA PRO A 389 -6.95 -12.74 -0.18
C PRO A 389 -5.52 -13.21 -0.46
N ALA A 390 -4.56 -12.34 -0.78
CA ALA A 390 -3.15 -12.74 -0.89
C ALA A 390 -2.59 -13.21 0.47
N GLY A 391 -2.93 -12.51 1.56
CA GLY A 391 -2.58 -12.90 2.93
C GLY A 391 -3.27 -14.19 3.37
N LEU A 392 -4.56 -14.35 3.07
CA LEU A 392 -5.32 -15.59 3.31
C LEU A 392 -4.73 -16.75 2.52
N LEU A 393 -4.42 -16.56 1.24
CA LEU A 393 -3.81 -17.56 0.37
C LEU A 393 -2.40 -17.91 0.89
N ALA A 394 -1.59 -16.94 1.28
CA ALA A 394 -0.29 -17.17 1.91
C ALA A 394 -0.42 -17.91 3.25
N THR A 395 -1.49 -17.66 4.02
CA THR A 395 -1.77 -18.35 5.28
C THR A 395 -2.26 -19.78 5.04
N LEU A 396 -3.08 -20.00 4.00
CA LEU A 396 -3.54 -21.31 3.58
C LEU A 396 -2.41 -22.14 2.98
N ILE A 397 -1.55 -21.54 2.17
CA ILE A 397 -0.37 -22.18 1.58
C ILE A 397 0.69 -22.41 2.66
N GLY A 398 0.97 -21.45 3.53
CA GLY A 398 1.92 -21.59 4.63
C GLY A 398 1.45 -22.60 5.70
N GLY A 399 0.15 -22.59 6.01
CA GLY A 399 -0.49 -23.58 6.87
C GLY A 399 -0.53 -24.97 6.23
N GLY A 400 -0.87 -25.03 4.94
CA GLY A 400 -0.90 -26.25 4.14
C GLY A 400 0.49 -26.87 3.97
N LEU A 401 1.50 -26.07 3.64
CA LEU A 401 2.92 -26.47 3.61
C LEU A 401 3.40 -26.86 4.99
N GLY A 402 2.94 -26.20 6.06
CA GLY A 402 3.24 -26.60 7.44
C GLY A 402 2.68 -27.99 7.78
N VAL A 403 1.48 -28.31 7.29
CA VAL A 403 0.87 -29.65 7.43
C VAL A 403 1.58 -30.67 6.55
N ILE A 404 1.82 -30.35 5.28
CA ILE A 404 2.51 -31.22 4.32
C ILE A 404 3.93 -31.50 4.79
N ALA A 405 4.71 -30.50 5.20
CA ALA A 405 6.06 -30.68 5.74
C ALA A 405 6.06 -31.45 7.06
N ARG A 406 5.01 -31.35 7.88
CA ARG A 406 4.84 -32.23 9.05
C ARG A 406 4.58 -33.68 8.66
N VAL A 407 3.69 -33.91 7.70
CA VAL A 407 3.32 -35.25 7.22
C VAL A 407 4.49 -35.89 6.47
N TRP A 408 5.16 -35.15 5.60
CA TRP A 408 6.34 -35.57 4.87
C TRP A 408 7.56 -35.73 5.77
N GLY A 409 7.78 -34.81 6.71
CA GLY A 409 8.85 -34.94 7.69
C GLY A 409 8.67 -36.17 8.57
N TRP A 410 7.44 -36.50 8.95
CA TRP A 410 7.12 -37.73 9.67
C TRP A 410 7.33 -38.97 8.81
N ARG A 411 6.80 -39.00 7.58
CA ARG A 411 6.98 -40.11 6.62
C ARG A 411 8.44 -40.35 6.28
N MET A 412 9.21 -39.29 6.05
CA MET A 412 10.60 -39.39 5.64
C MET A 412 11.50 -39.82 6.81
N ARG A 413 11.20 -39.39 8.04
CA ARG A 413 11.85 -39.95 9.23
C ARG A 413 11.53 -41.43 9.40
N HIS A 414 10.27 -41.84 9.23
CA HIS A 414 9.90 -43.25 9.30
C HIS A 414 10.61 -44.08 8.22
N TYR A 415 10.66 -43.57 6.99
CA TYR A 415 11.36 -44.21 5.87
C TYR A 415 12.86 -44.36 6.13
N LEU A 416 13.51 -43.31 6.62
CA LEU A 416 14.95 -43.35 6.95
C LEU A 416 15.23 -44.30 8.12
N ILE A 417 14.37 -44.34 9.14
CA ILE A 417 14.53 -45.27 10.27
C ILE A 417 14.31 -46.72 9.83
N TYR A 418 13.37 -47.00 8.93
CA TYR A 418 13.13 -48.37 8.44
C TYR A 418 14.18 -48.88 7.45
N ARG A 419 14.87 -47.97 6.77
CA ARG A 419 15.86 -48.33 5.73
C ARG A 419 17.29 -48.40 6.26
N PHE A 420 17.58 -47.77 7.38
CA PHE A 420 18.94 -47.66 7.96
C PHE A 420 19.05 -48.13 9.41
N ALA A 421 18.00 -48.73 9.97
CA ALA A 421 18.06 -49.56 11.18
C ALA A 421 17.74 -51.01 10.78
#